data_AF-A0A814JUH8-F1
#
_entry.id   AF-A0A814JUH8-F1
#
_cell.length_a   1.000
_cell.length_b   1.000
_cell.length_c   1.000
_cell.angle_alpha   90.00
_cell.angle_beta   90.00
_cell.angle_gamma   90.00
#
_symmetry.space_group_name_H-M   'P 1'
#
loop_
_entity.id
_entity.type
_entity.pdbx_description
1 polymer ?
#
loop_
_entity_poly.entity_id
_entity_poly.type
_entity_poly.pdbx_seq_one_letter_code
_entity_poly.pdbx_strand_id
1 'polypeptide(L)'
;MGQLVAFRLACYNYEGIDGVKYALRQGLLLSTEEISIKINLIASPLYVITCTCLDSDMGLNTLNRACEQIKCAIEQYTQGIYKIKMEPTIVTDVDEQIAPTEQEESDESDEENFEENDIILYDSDEEEI
;
A
#
# COMPACT_ATOMS: atom_id res chain seq x y z
N MET A 1 6.52 14.88 -3.43
CA MET A 1 5.77 13.88 -4.23
C MET A 1 6.10 12.51 -3.68
N GLY A 2 5.15 11.91 -2.97
CA GLY A 2 5.21 10.52 -2.54
C GLY A 2 4.46 9.62 -3.52
N GLN A 3 4.73 8.33 -3.47
CA GLN A 3 3.92 7.30 -4.11
C GLN A 3 3.36 6.39 -3.04
N LEU A 4 2.11 5.97 -3.21
CA LEU A 4 1.42 5.14 -2.23
C LEU A 4 0.87 3.87 -2.90
N VAL A 5 1.09 2.73 -2.25
CA VAL A 5 0.50 1.44 -2.64
C VAL A 5 -0.03 0.73 -1.42
N ALA A 6 -1.29 0.31 -1.51
CA ALA A 6 -1.95 -0.51 -0.50
C ALA A 6 -2.06 -1.96 -1.00
N PHE A 7 -1.59 -2.90 -0.19
CA PHE A 7 -1.67 -4.32 -0.46
C PHE A 7 -2.10 -5.09 0.79
N ARG A 8 -2.80 -6.18 0.55
CA ARG A 8 -3.22 -7.15 1.54
C ARG A 8 -2.23 -8.29 1.57
N LEU A 9 -1.73 -8.58 2.77
CA LEU A 9 -0.77 -9.64 3.01
C LEU A 9 -1.25 -10.48 4.18
N ALA A 10 -1.49 -11.76 3.92
CA ALA A 10 -1.93 -12.72 4.93
C ALA A 10 -1.12 -14.01 4.80
N CYS A 11 -0.73 -14.60 5.92
CA CYS A 11 -0.11 -15.91 5.96
C CYS A 11 -0.70 -16.68 7.14
N TYR A 12 -1.32 -17.83 6.86
CA TYR A 12 -2.04 -18.63 7.87
C TYR A 12 -1.20 -19.77 8.46
N ASN A 13 0.08 -19.83 8.08
CA ASN A 13 0.97 -20.88 8.54
C ASN A 13 1.44 -20.62 9.98
N TYR A 14 1.94 -21.66 10.67
CA TYR A 14 2.45 -21.56 12.03
C TYR A 14 3.62 -20.57 12.16
N GLU A 15 4.42 -20.44 11.09
CA GLU A 15 5.52 -19.46 10.96
C GLU A 15 5.10 -18.20 10.18
N GLY A 16 3.79 -17.97 10.01
CA GLY A 16 3.27 -16.92 9.12
C GLY A 16 3.71 -15.52 9.52
N ILE A 17 3.77 -15.22 10.83
CA ILE A 17 4.22 -13.93 11.35
C ILE A 17 5.68 -13.65 10.95
N ASP A 18 6.55 -14.64 11.01
CA ASP A 18 7.95 -14.49 10.65
C ASP A 18 8.13 -14.40 9.13
N GLY A 19 7.29 -15.11 8.37
CA GLY A 19 7.24 -14.97 6.91
C GLY A 19 6.79 -13.58 6.45
N VAL A 20 5.76 -13.00 7.08
CA VAL A 20 5.33 -11.61 6.82
C VAL A 20 6.46 -10.63 7.15
N LYS A 21 7.08 -10.75 8.33
CA LYS A 21 8.19 -9.88 8.73
C LYS A 21 9.38 -10.00 7.76
N TYR A 22 9.68 -11.20 7.29
CA TYR A 22 10.74 -11.43 6.33
C TYR A 22 10.44 -10.77 4.97
N ALA A 23 9.22 -10.97 4.45
CA ALA A 23 8.79 -10.35 3.20
C ALA A 23 8.85 -8.82 3.26
N LEU A 24 8.34 -8.21 4.34
CA LEU A 24 8.39 -6.76 4.54
C LEU A 24 9.83 -6.24 4.64
N ARG A 25 10.74 -6.99 5.29
CA ARG A 25 12.17 -6.64 5.35
C ARG A 25 12.84 -6.69 3.98
N GLN A 26 12.53 -7.69 3.13
CA GLN A 26 13.07 -7.75 1.78
C GLN A 26 12.62 -6.56 0.93
N GLY A 27 11.36 -6.13 1.08
CA GLY A 27 10.85 -4.91 0.45
C GLY A 27 11.59 -3.64 0.91
N LEU A 28 11.88 -3.53 2.22
CA LEU A 28 12.63 -2.40 2.79
C LEU A 28 14.10 -2.36 2.35
N LEU A 29 14.74 -3.52 2.12
CA LEU A 29 16.14 -3.58 1.68
C LEU A 29 16.37 -3.02 0.27
N LEU A 30 15.31 -2.87 -0.52
CA LEU A 30 15.36 -2.21 -1.83
C LEU A 30 15.34 -0.69 -1.75
N SER A 31 15.18 -0.12 -0.55
CA SER A 31 15.34 1.32 -0.36
C SER A 31 16.79 1.77 -0.66
N THR A 32 16.91 2.91 -1.30
CA THR A 32 18.20 3.54 -1.66
C THR A 32 18.26 4.94 -1.06
N GLU A 33 19.42 5.61 -1.08
CA GLU A 33 19.53 6.98 -0.52
C GLU A 33 18.58 7.99 -1.19
N GLU A 34 18.22 7.76 -2.45
CA GLU A 34 17.30 8.61 -3.21
C GLU A 34 15.82 8.21 -3.01
N ILE A 35 15.56 6.99 -2.55
CA ILE A 35 14.22 6.39 -2.47
C ILE A 35 13.96 5.88 -1.05
N SER A 36 13.19 6.66 -0.28
CA SER A 36 12.80 6.29 1.07
C SER A 36 11.49 5.48 1.05
N ILE A 37 11.59 4.19 1.36
CA ILE A 37 10.42 3.29 1.45
C ILE A 37 10.04 3.13 2.93
N LYS A 38 8.78 3.41 3.27
CA LYS A 38 8.18 3.19 4.58
C LYS A 38 7.00 2.25 4.46
N ILE A 39 6.85 1.34 5.43
CA ILE A 39 5.72 0.40 5.47
C ILE A 39 4.94 0.63 6.76
N ASN A 40 3.67 0.96 6.63
CA ASN A 40 2.75 1.11 7.75
C ASN A 40 1.66 0.04 7.70
N LEU A 41 1.22 -0.40 8.89
CA LEU A 41 0.07 -1.28 9.05
C LEU A 41 -1.14 -0.39 9.33
N ILE A 42 -2.16 -0.46 8.47
CA ILE A 42 -3.44 0.24 8.72
C ILE A 42 -4.31 -0.67 9.60
N ALA A 43 -4.51 -1.90 9.16
CA ALA A 43 -5.28 -2.91 9.86
C ALA A 43 -4.72 -4.30 9.56
N SER A 44 -4.98 -5.31 10.39
CA SER A 44 -4.76 -6.70 9.95
C SER A 44 -5.85 -7.02 8.91
N PRO A 45 -5.59 -7.46 7.67
CA PRO A 45 -4.33 -7.79 6.96
C PRO A 45 -3.88 -6.76 5.89
N LEU A 46 -4.23 -5.48 6.06
CA LEU A 46 -3.97 -4.36 5.15
C LEU A 46 -2.70 -3.59 5.53
N TYR A 47 -1.75 -3.57 4.59
CA TYR A 47 -0.50 -2.84 4.70
C TYR A 47 -0.43 -1.76 3.61
N VAL A 48 0.26 -0.66 3.93
CA VAL A 48 0.54 0.42 2.99
C VAL A 48 2.05 0.64 2.91
N ILE A 49 2.56 0.71 1.68
CA ILE A 49 3.92 1.18 1.39
C ILE A 49 3.81 2.61 0.89
N THR A 50 4.59 3.49 1.50
CA THR A 50 4.82 4.85 1.04
C THR A 50 6.26 4.97 0.57
N CYS A 51 6.44 5.49 -0.64
CA CYS A 51 7.74 5.72 -1.24
C CYS A 51 7.92 7.21 -1.48
N THR A 52 8.95 7.82 -0.90
CA THR A 52 9.30 9.22 -1.16
C THR A 52 10.56 9.27 -2.00
N CYS A 53 10.46 9.86 -3.19
CA CYS A 53 11.56 9.98 -4.15
C CYS A 53 11.44 11.30 -4.93
N LEU A 54 12.57 11.78 -5.47
CA LEU A 54 12.59 12.95 -6.34
C LEU A 54 12.12 12.62 -7.77
N ASP A 55 12.50 11.44 -8.27
CA ASP A 55 12.12 10.95 -9.60
C ASP A 55 10.96 9.97 -9.53
N SER A 56 9.82 10.33 -10.12
CA SER A 56 8.61 9.49 -10.14
C SER A 56 8.78 8.18 -10.90
N ASP A 57 9.53 8.19 -12.02
CA ASP A 57 9.77 6.99 -12.82
C ASP A 57 10.68 5.98 -12.11
N MET A 58 11.68 6.47 -11.38
CA MET A 58 12.59 5.61 -10.62
C MET A 58 11.90 5.02 -9.38
N GLY A 59 11.07 5.82 -8.71
CA GLY A 59 10.25 5.38 -7.58
C GLY A 59 9.30 4.25 -7.97
N LEU A 60 8.58 4.40 -9.08
CA LEU A 60 7.56 3.44 -9.51
C LEU A 60 8.19 2.09 -9.92
N ASN A 61 9.34 2.13 -10.59
CA ASN A 61 10.12 0.93 -10.91
C ASN A 61 10.64 0.22 -9.65
N THR A 62 11.14 0.97 -8.67
CA THR A 62 11.66 0.42 -7.41
C THR A 62 10.54 -0.18 -6.57
N LEU A 63 9.39 0.49 -6.53
CA LEU A 63 8.22 0.03 -5.80
C LEU A 63 7.61 -1.23 -6.43
N ASN A 64 7.53 -1.32 -7.76
CA ASN A 64 7.14 -2.55 -8.45
C ASN A 64 8.08 -3.72 -8.11
N ARG A 65 9.41 -3.49 -8.11
CA ARG A 65 10.39 -4.51 -7.70
C ARG A 65 10.21 -4.92 -6.24
N ALA A 66 9.90 -3.99 -5.35
CA ALA A 66 9.62 -4.28 -3.95
C ALA A 66 8.35 -5.13 -3.79
N CYS A 67 7.28 -4.81 -4.51
CA CYS A 67 6.06 -5.61 -4.54
C CYS A 67 6.32 -7.02 -5.07
N GLU A 68 7.11 -7.18 -6.14
CA GLU A 68 7.51 -8.48 -6.66
C GLU A 68 8.31 -9.30 -5.64
N GLN A 69 9.27 -8.69 -4.95
CA GLN A 69 10.06 -9.38 -3.91
C GLN A 69 9.19 -9.80 -2.71
N ILE A 70 8.28 -8.94 -2.26
CA ILE A 70 7.32 -9.26 -1.20
C ILE A 70 6.42 -10.41 -1.63
N LYS A 71 5.91 -10.37 -2.87
CA LYS A 71 5.07 -11.43 -3.45
C LYS A 71 5.83 -12.75 -3.50
N CYS A 72 7.04 -12.77 -4.06
CA CYS A 72 7.89 -13.96 -4.12
C CYS A 72 8.19 -14.51 -2.72
N ALA A 73 8.50 -13.65 -1.75
CA ALA A 73 8.77 -14.07 -0.38
C ALA A 73 7.53 -14.70 0.28
N ILE A 74 6.32 -14.18 0.02
CA ILE A 74 5.08 -14.74 0.57
C ILE A 74 4.66 -16.02 -0.14
N GLU A 75 4.85 -16.11 -1.45
CA GLU A 75 4.56 -17.32 -2.24
C GLU A 75 5.48 -18.50 -1.89
N GLN A 76 6.66 -18.25 -1.31
CA GLN A 76 7.53 -19.30 -0.77
C GLN A 76 6.92 -20.00 0.46
N TYR A 77 6.04 -19.34 1.21
CA TYR A 77 5.38 -19.93 2.36
C TYR A 77 4.08 -20.63 1.92
N THR A 78 3.91 -21.88 2.35
CA THR A 78 2.66 -22.62 2.17
C THR A 78 1.50 -21.83 2.81
N GLN A 79 0.50 -21.43 2.01
CA GLN A 79 -0.64 -20.57 2.41
C GLN A 79 -0.35 -19.07 2.61
N GLY A 80 0.62 -18.51 1.89
CA GLY A 80 0.75 -17.06 1.71
C GLY A 80 -0.28 -16.50 0.71
N ILE A 81 -1.02 -15.45 1.10
CA ILE A 81 -1.93 -14.70 0.24
C ILE A 81 -1.42 -13.27 0.11
N TYR A 82 -1.17 -12.86 -1.14
CA TYR A 82 -0.83 -11.49 -1.51
C TYR A 82 -1.87 -10.96 -2.50
N LYS A 83 -2.49 -9.82 -2.20
CA LYS A 83 -3.43 -9.12 -3.10
C LYS A 83 -3.17 -7.62 -3.07
N ILE A 84 -2.98 -7.01 -4.23
CA ILE A 84 -2.89 -5.54 -4.33
C ILE A 84 -4.32 -4.98 -4.25
N LYS A 85 -4.55 -3.99 -3.38
CA LYS A 85 -5.84 -3.30 -3.24
C LYS A 85 -5.85 -1.98 -4.03
N MET A 86 -4.72 -1.29 -4.06
CA MET A 86 -4.55 -0.02 -4.78
C MET A 86 -3.24 -0.07 -5.57
N GLU A 87 -3.34 0.23 -6.87
CA GLU A 87 -2.18 0.38 -7.76
C GLU A 87 -1.34 1.61 -7.38
N PRO A 88 -0.05 1.68 -7.78
CA PRO A 88 0.82 2.81 -7.48
C PRO A 88 0.28 4.13 -8.01
N THR A 89 -0.20 4.96 -7.09
CA THR A 89 -0.60 6.34 -7.36
C THR A 89 0.45 7.31 -6.83
N ILE A 90 0.68 8.40 -7.57
CA ILE A 90 1.57 9.50 -7.16
C ILE A 90 0.72 10.47 -6.33
N VAL A 91 1.07 10.64 -5.06
CA VAL A 91 0.42 11.56 -4.13
C VAL A 91 1.36 12.75 -3.90
N THR A 92 0.88 13.96 -4.13
CA THR A 92 1.65 15.19 -3.87
C THR A 92 1.11 15.88 -2.62
N ASP A 93 1.96 16.60 -1.87
CA ASP A 93 1.62 17.23 -0.58
C ASP A 93 0.47 18.27 -0.65
N VAL A 94 -0.08 18.51 -1.85
CA VAL A 94 -1.22 19.41 -2.10
C VAL A 94 -2.55 18.65 -2.17
N ASP A 95 -2.54 17.31 -2.05
CA ASP A 95 -3.74 16.48 -2.20
C ASP A 95 -4.39 16.17 -0.84
N GLU A 96 -4.69 17.24 -0.10
CA GLU A 96 -5.77 17.28 0.91
C GLU A 96 -7.16 17.27 0.26
N GLN A 97 -7.24 17.18 -1.08
CA GLN A 97 -8.47 17.09 -1.83
C GLN A 97 -8.46 15.82 -2.67
N ILE A 98 -8.74 14.69 -2.02
CA ILE A 98 -9.42 13.60 -2.71
C ILE A 98 -10.75 14.18 -3.19
N ALA A 99 -10.76 14.78 -4.37
CA ALA A 99 -11.97 15.20 -5.03
C ALA A 99 -12.82 13.93 -5.21
N PRO A 100 -14.05 13.88 -4.68
CA PRO A 100 -15.01 12.90 -5.13
C PRO A 100 -15.24 13.23 -6.60
N THR A 101 -14.64 12.47 -7.51
CA THR A 101 -15.06 12.51 -8.90
C THR A 101 -16.47 11.91 -8.92
N GLU A 102 -17.45 12.79 -8.74
CA GLU A 102 -18.82 12.62 -9.18
C GLU A 102 -18.78 12.30 -10.68
N GLN A 103 -18.65 11.02 -11.01
CA GLN A 103 -19.11 10.50 -12.30
C GLN A 103 -20.56 10.05 -12.11
N GLU A 104 -21.46 11.03 -12.07
CA GLU A 104 -22.82 10.83 -12.52
C GLU A 104 -22.77 10.55 -14.03
N GLU A 105 -23.13 9.35 -14.46
CA GLU A 105 -24.27 9.07 -15.34
C GLU A 105 -24.18 7.69 -16.04
N SER A 106 -25.26 6.91 -15.89
CA SER A 106 -25.65 5.66 -16.58
C SER A 106 -24.82 4.41 -16.25
N ASP A 107 -25.34 3.30 -15.73
CA ASP A 107 -26.64 2.64 -15.97
C ASP A 107 -27.04 1.79 -14.73
N GLU A 108 -28.34 1.65 -14.52
CA GLU A 108 -28.96 0.77 -13.52
C GLU A 108 -28.57 -0.71 -13.73
N SER A 109 -27.89 -1.32 -12.76
CA SER A 109 -28.12 -2.72 -12.37
C SER A 109 -27.34 -3.08 -11.10
N ASP A 110 -28.12 -3.35 -10.05
CA ASP A 110 -27.84 -4.15 -8.86
C ASP A 110 -26.48 -4.88 -8.80
N GLU A 111 -25.63 -4.48 -7.84
CA GLU A 111 -24.89 -5.42 -6.97
C GLU A 111 -24.24 -4.64 -5.82
N GLU A 112 -24.54 -5.07 -4.58
CA GLU A 112 -24.11 -4.48 -3.32
C GLU A 112 -22.57 -4.30 -3.25
N ASN A 113 -22.08 -3.11 -3.55
CA ASN A 113 -20.67 -2.76 -3.38
C ASN A 113 -20.44 -2.44 -1.90
N PHE A 114 -19.93 -3.44 -1.18
CA PHE A 114 -19.50 -3.31 0.20
C PHE A 114 -18.58 -2.08 0.37
N GLU A 115 -19.11 -1.09 1.06
CA GLU A 115 -18.41 0.01 1.70
C GLU A 115 -17.25 -0.54 2.53
N GLU A 116 -16.02 -0.39 2.04
CA GLU A 116 -14.81 -0.46 2.87
C GLU A 116 -13.65 0.21 2.12
N ASN A 117 -13.79 1.52 1.97
CA ASN A 117 -12.67 2.42 1.64
C ASN A 117 -12.52 3.50 2.72
N ASP A 118 -12.57 3.09 3.98
CA ASP A 118 -12.09 3.89 5.11
C ASP A 118 -10.57 3.72 5.21
N ILE A 119 -9.83 4.45 4.39
CA ILE A 119 -8.46 4.86 4.77
C ILE A 119 -8.64 6.17 5.55
N ILE A 120 -8.99 6.02 6.83
CA ILE A 120 -8.91 7.12 7.79
C ILE A 120 -7.44 7.30 8.12
N LEU A 121 -6.79 8.25 7.44
CA LEU A 121 -5.52 8.81 7.89
C LEU A 121 -5.79 9.48 9.23
N TYR A 122 -5.41 8.83 10.33
CA TYR A 122 -5.19 9.54 11.58
C TYR A 122 -3.95 10.39 11.37
N ASP A 123 -4.15 11.65 10.98
CA ASP A 123 -3.15 12.67 11.19
C ASP A 123 -2.99 12.85 12.70
N SER A 124 -1.88 12.33 13.22
CA SER A 124 -1.32 12.83 14.46
C SER A 124 -0.63 14.16 14.16
N ASP A 125 -1.16 15.20 14.80
CA ASP A 125 -0.51 16.43 15.27
C ASP A 125 -0.74 17.73 14.46
N GLU A 126 -1.74 18.54 14.87
CA GLU A 126 -1.48 19.89 15.42
C GLU A 126 -2.69 20.48 16.21
N GLU A 127 -2.37 21.37 17.15
CA GLU A 127 -3.11 21.83 18.34
C GLU A 127 -4.22 22.92 18.13
N GLU A 128 -4.75 23.38 19.28
CA GLU A 128 -5.62 24.55 19.62
C GLU A 128 -7.11 24.18 19.82
N ILE A 129 -7.78 24.40 20.97
CA ILE A 129 -7.70 25.43 22.02
C ILE A 129 -8.16 24.83 23.37
#